data_AF-A0AAP8GGH1-F1
#
_entry.id   AF-A0AAP8GGH1-F1
#
_cell.length_a   1.000
_cell.length_b   1.000
_cell.length_c   1.000
_cell.angle_alpha   90.00
_cell.angle_beta   90.00
_cell.angle_gamma   90.00
#
_symmetry.space_group_name_H-M   'P 1'
#
loop_
_entity.id
_entity.type
_entity.pdbx_description
1 polymer ?
#
loop_
_entity_poly.entity_id
_entity_poly.type
_entity_poly.pdbx_seq_one_letter_code
_entity_poly.pdbx_strand_id
1 'polypeptide(L)'
;VLVLSGCSTIENESKKDRNTETNTETKSVPEEMEASKYVGQGFQPPAEKDAIEFAKKHKDKIAKRGEQFFMDNFGLKVKATNVVGSGDGVEVYVHCDDHDIVFNASIPFDKSIIDSDSSLRSEDKGDDMSTLVGTVLSGFEYRAHKEELD
;
A
#
# COMPACT_ATOMS: atom_id res chain seq x y z
N VAL A 1 -35.89 42.39 -22.97
CA VAL A 1 -35.68 43.40 -21.90
C VAL A 1 -34.80 42.77 -20.85
N LEU A 2 -33.59 43.28 -20.66
CA LEU A 2 -32.77 43.02 -19.49
C LEU A 2 -33.42 43.70 -18.29
N VAL A 3 -33.58 42.98 -17.17
CA VAL A 3 -33.57 43.62 -15.86
C VAL A 3 -32.62 42.82 -14.98
N LEU A 4 -31.38 43.31 -14.93
CA LEU A 4 -30.44 43.07 -13.84
C LEU A 4 -30.83 44.00 -12.69
N SER A 5 -30.92 43.50 -11.47
CA SER A 5 -30.79 44.29 -10.24
C SER A 5 -30.49 43.34 -9.08
N GLY A 6 -29.23 43.32 -8.64
CA GLY A 6 -28.83 42.65 -7.40
C GLY A 6 -29.02 43.55 -6.18
N CYS A 7 -28.74 43.01 -4.99
CA CYS A 7 -28.03 43.69 -3.90
C CYS A 7 -27.84 42.75 -2.69
N SER A 8 -26.58 42.64 -2.28
CA SER A 8 -26.04 42.76 -0.92
C SER A 8 -26.54 41.89 0.25
N THR A 9 -25.53 41.35 0.93
CA THR A 9 -25.41 40.81 2.29
C THR A 9 -26.43 41.29 3.32
N ILE A 10 -26.99 40.33 4.06
CA ILE A 10 -27.60 40.53 5.38
C ILE A 10 -26.77 39.73 6.39
N GLU A 11 -26.06 40.45 7.25
CA GLU A 11 -25.59 39.92 8.53
C GLU A 11 -26.80 39.50 9.35
N ASN A 12 -26.80 38.26 9.84
CA ASN A 12 -27.68 37.88 10.94
C ASN A 12 -26.85 37.08 11.94
N GLU A 13 -26.48 37.77 13.02
CA GLU A 13 -26.09 37.14 14.27
C GLU A 13 -27.23 36.22 14.73
N SER A 14 -26.96 34.92 14.83
CA SER A 14 -27.89 33.97 15.43
C SER A 14 -27.07 32.98 16.23
N LYS A 15 -27.09 33.21 17.55
CA LYS A 15 -26.58 32.31 18.59
C LYS A 15 -27.06 30.88 18.30
N LYS A 16 -26.12 29.95 18.14
CA LYS A 16 -26.40 28.52 18.13
C LYS A 16 -25.43 27.82 19.09
N ASP A 17 -25.99 27.50 20.25
CA ASP A 17 -25.77 26.31 21.07
C ASP A 17 -24.35 25.72 21.09
N ARG A 18 -23.70 25.88 22.25
CA ARG A 18 -22.58 25.05 22.69
C ARG A 18 -23.04 23.58 22.75
N ASN A 19 -22.83 22.85 21.68
CA ASN A 19 -22.55 21.43 21.79
C ASN A 19 -21.04 21.28 21.96
N THR A 20 -20.67 20.74 23.11
CA THR A 20 -19.32 20.33 23.47
C THR A 20 -18.82 19.33 22.42
N GLU A 21 -18.08 19.82 21.43
CA GLU A 21 -17.25 18.97 20.58
C GLU A 21 -16.20 18.33 21.48
N THR A 22 -16.38 17.05 21.77
CA THR A 22 -15.31 16.20 22.25
C THR A 22 -14.26 16.12 21.14
N ASN A 23 -13.33 17.07 21.15
CA ASN A 23 -12.06 17.02 20.42
C ASN A 23 -11.26 15.81 20.91
N THR A 24 -11.59 14.65 20.37
CA THR A 24 -10.60 13.61 20.18
C THR A 24 -9.85 14.01 18.92
N GLU A 25 -8.80 14.81 19.09
CA GLU A 25 -7.80 15.02 18.04
C GLU A 25 -7.15 13.66 17.74
N THR A 26 -7.81 12.84 16.92
CA THR A 26 -7.11 11.83 16.14
C THR A 26 -6.16 12.60 15.26
N LYS A 27 -4.85 12.51 15.54
CA LYS A 27 -3.79 13.03 14.68
C LYS A 27 -3.97 12.44 13.28
N SER A 28 -4.75 13.12 12.44
CA SER A 28 -5.02 12.70 11.08
C SER A 28 -3.80 13.03 10.24
N VAL A 29 -3.35 12.05 9.45
CA VAL A 29 -2.39 12.34 8.39
C VAL A 29 -3.07 13.29 7.40
N PRO A 30 -2.44 14.43 7.04
CA PRO A 30 -3.01 15.34 6.05
C PRO A 30 -3.13 14.63 4.69
N GLU A 31 -4.07 15.07 3.85
CA GLU A 31 -4.26 14.52 2.50
C GLU A 31 -3.00 14.67 1.63
N GLU A 32 -2.33 15.81 1.75
CA GLU A 32 -1.06 16.09 1.08
C GLU A 32 -0.01 16.54 2.09
N MET A 33 1.25 16.25 1.78
CA MET A 33 2.39 16.78 2.51
C MET A 33 3.63 16.84 1.62
N GLU A 34 4.61 17.65 2.02
CA GLU A 34 5.90 17.71 1.34
C GLU A 34 6.54 16.32 1.24
N ALA A 35 7.00 15.96 0.03
CA ALA A 35 7.62 14.66 -0.22
C ALA A 35 8.82 14.38 0.70
N SER A 36 9.60 15.41 1.04
CA SER A 36 10.73 15.32 1.98
C SER A 36 10.35 14.92 3.41
N LYS A 37 9.07 15.08 3.78
CA LYS A 37 8.51 14.72 5.10
C LYS A 37 7.65 13.45 5.04
N TYR A 38 7.41 12.91 3.84
CA TYR A 38 6.63 11.70 3.64
C TYR A 38 7.51 10.45 3.76
N VAL A 39 7.18 9.59 4.70
CA VAL A 39 7.84 8.31 4.98
C VAL A 39 6.86 7.13 4.90
N GLY A 40 5.71 7.31 4.26
CA GLY A 40 4.66 6.30 4.09
C GLY A 40 3.45 6.43 5.01
N GLN A 41 3.37 7.48 5.83
CA GLN A 41 2.22 7.72 6.71
C GLN A 41 0.91 7.84 5.92
N GLY A 42 -0.14 7.17 6.39
CA GLY A 42 -1.46 7.21 5.74
C GLY A 42 -1.57 6.44 4.42
N PHE A 43 -0.51 5.78 3.96
CA PHE A 43 -0.58 4.91 2.77
C PHE A 43 -1.56 3.76 3.00
N GLN A 44 -2.59 3.69 2.15
CA GLN A 44 -3.61 2.65 2.18
C GLN A 44 -4.21 2.48 0.78
N PRO A 45 -3.93 1.38 0.07
CA PRO A 45 -4.64 1.03 -1.15
C PRO A 45 -6.16 0.93 -0.90
N PRO A 46 -7.00 1.07 -1.95
CA PRO A 46 -8.43 0.84 -1.81
C PRO A 46 -8.70 -0.54 -1.21
N ALA A 47 -9.35 -0.56 -0.04
CA ALA A 47 -9.56 -1.79 0.71
C ALA A 47 -10.80 -1.73 1.60
N GLU A 48 -11.40 -2.88 1.86
CA GLU A 48 -12.45 -3.03 2.85
C GLU A 48 -11.88 -2.81 4.27
N LYS A 49 -12.72 -2.31 5.19
CA LYS A 49 -12.26 -2.02 6.57
C LYS A 49 -11.78 -3.27 7.30
N ASP A 50 -12.43 -4.41 7.06
CA ASP A 50 -12.07 -5.69 7.66
C ASP A 50 -10.78 -6.26 7.03
N ALA A 51 -10.53 -6.05 5.74
CA ALA A 51 -9.25 -6.35 5.09
C ALA A 51 -8.08 -5.59 5.75
N ILE A 52 -8.27 -4.29 6.03
CA ILE A 52 -7.28 -3.47 6.74
C ILE A 52 -7.04 -3.98 8.16
N GLU A 53 -8.09 -4.36 8.89
CA GLU A 53 -7.97 -4.92 10.24
C GLU A 53 -7.27 -6.28 10.23
N PHE A 54 -7.63 -7.13 9.26
CA PHE A 54 -7.04 -8.45 9.07
C PHE A 54 -5.53 -8.36 8.79
N ALA A 55 -5.11 -7.48 7.89
CA ALA A 55 -3.70 -7.23 7.58
C ALA A 55 -2.90 -6.82 8.84
N LYS A 56 -3.46 -5.94 9.67
CA LYS A 56 -2.84 -5.52 10.94
C LYS A 56 -2.73 -6.67 11.93
N LYS A 57 -3.78 -7.48 12.06
CA LYS A 57 -3.86 -8.60 13.01
C LYS A 57 -2.91 -9.75 12.65
N HIS A 58 -2.70 -10.01 11.36
CA HIS A 58 -1.94 -11.15 10.86
C HIS A 58 -0.62 -10.75 10.17
N LYS A 59 -0.13 -9.54 10.45
CA LYS A 59 1.03 -8.92 9.79
C LYS A 59 2.22 -9.85 9.61
N ASP A 60 2.71 -10.46 10.70
CA ASP A 60 3.92 -11.29 10.66
C ASP A 60 3.72 -12.58 9.83
N LYS A 61 2.52 -13.16 9.87
CA LYS A 61 2.21 -14.36 9.10
C LYS A 61 2.10 -14.03 7.61
N ILE A 62 1.38 -12.96 7.27
CA ILE A 62 1.23 -12.50 5.90
C ILE A 62 2.59 -12.09 5.31
N ALA A 63 3.42 -11.37 6.07
CA ALA A 63 4.79 -11.00 5.67
C ALA A 63 5.62 -12.23 5.28
N LYS A 64 5.65 -13.26 6.14
CA LYS A 64 6.37 -14.51 5.87
C LYS A 64 5.85 -15.23 4.62
N ARG A 65 4.54 -15.21 4.38
CA ARG A 65 3.94 -15.80 3.18
C ARG A 65 4.33 -15.02 1.92
N GLY A 66 4.37 -13.70 1.98
CA GLY A 66 4.92 -12.87 0.90
C GLY A 66 6.39 -13.18 0.61
N GLU A 67 7.24 -13.26 1.64
CA GLU A 67 8.66 -13.63 1.47
C GLU A 67 8.82 -15.04 0.88
N GLN A 68 8.01 -16.00 1.34
CA GLN A 68 7.99 -17.36 0.81
C GLN A 68 7.59 -17.41 -0.66
N PHE A 69 6.62 -16.60 -1.10
CA PHE A 69 6.20 -16.55 -2.50
C PHE A 69 7.37 -16.22 -3.44
N PHE A 70 8.19 -15.21 -3.09
CA PHE A 70 9.34 -14.85 -3.93
C PHE A 70 10.43 -15.92 -3.93
N MET A 71 10.63 -16.61 -2.80
CA MET A 71 11.51 -17.76 -2.73
C MET A 71 11.01 -18.92 -3.61
N ASP A 72 9.74 -19.29 -3.51
CA ASP A 72 9.16 -20.45 -4.20
C ASP A 72 9.10 -20.26 -5.74
N ASN A 73 8.92 -19.01 -6.21
CA ASN A 73 8.74 -18.70 -7.63
C ASN A 73 10.02 -18.20 -8.32
N PHE A 74 10.86 -17.43 -7.63
CA PHE A 74 12.04 -16.80 -8.22
C PHE A 74 13.36 -17.26 -7.60
N GLY A 75 13.33 -17.98 -6.47
CA GLY A 75 14.54 -18.39 -5.76
C GLY A 75 15.28 -17.23 -5.11
N LEU A 76 14.58 -16.11 -4.83
CA LEU A 76 15.18 -14.88 -4.31
C LEU A 76 14.77 -14.64 -2.86
N LYS A 77 15.72 -14.21 -2.03
CA LYS A 77 15.46 -13.77 -0.66
C LYS A 77 15.00 -12.31 -0.68
N VAL A 78 13.74 -12.10 -0.33
CA VAL A 78 13.18 -10.76 -0.14
C VAL A 78 12.82 -10.55 1.31
N LYS A 79 12.63 -9.28 1.70
CA LYS A 79 12.16 -8.89 3.03
C LYS A 79 10.88 -8.07 2.90
N ALA A 80 9.84 -8.44 3.65
CA ALA A 80 8.63 -7.64 3.70
C ALA A 80 8.90 -6.25 4.31
N THR A 81 8.51 -5.20 3.60
CA THR A 81 8.62 -3.80 4.02
C THR A 81 7.29 -3.25 4.51
N ASN A 82 6.17 -3.72 3.96
CA ASN A 82 4.84 -3.34 4.42
C ASN A 82 3.81 -4.47 4.18
N VAL A 83 2.76 -4.49 5.01
CA VAL A 83 1.60 -5.37 4.87
C VAL A 83 0.35 -4.53 5.12
N VAL A 84 -0.53 -4.46 4.13
CA VAL A 84 -1.74 -3.63 4.16
C VAL A 84 -2.96 -4.42 3.67
N GLY A 85 -4.16 -3.96 4.02
CA GLY A 85 -5.37 -4.44 3.33
C GLY A 85 -5.38 -3.90 1.90
N SER A 86 -5.86 -4.69 0.95
CA SER A 86 -5.99 -4.31 -0.47
C SER A 86 -7.17 -5.07 -1.06
N GLY A 87 -8.15 -4.37 -1.63
CA GLY A 87 -9.43 -4.96 -2.00
C GLY A 87 -10.15 -5.60 -0.80
N ASP A 88 -10.60 -6.83 -0.98
CA ASP A 88 -11.15 -7.71 0.07
C ASP A 88 -10.09 -8.61 0.73
N GLY A 89 -8.83 -8.52 0.30
CA GLY A 89 -7.69 -9.31 0.75
C GLY A 89 -6.60 -8.48 1.42
N VAL A 90 -5.34 -8.84 1.16
CA VAL A 90 -4.15 -8.17 1.69
C VAL A 90 -3.10 -8.03 0.60
N GLU A 91 -2.14 -7.12 0.79
CA GLU A 91 -1.01 -6.94 -0.12
C GLU A 91 0.28 -6.80 0.66
N VAL A 92 1.31 -7.50 0.20
CA VAL A 92 2.66 -7.50 0.81
C VAL A 92 3.61 -6.75 -0.10
N TYR A 93 4.23 -5.70 0.43
CA TYR A 93 5.33 -5.01 -0.21
C TYR A 93 6.64 -5.63 0.26
N VAL A 94 7.56 -5.90 -0.67
CA VAL A 94 8.84 -6.52 -0.40
C VAL A 94 9.97 -5.72 -1.02
N HIS A 95 11.14 -5.82 -0.38
CA HIS A 95 12.40 -5.36 -0.92
C HIS A 95 13.33 -6.56 -1.13
N CYS A 96 13.93 -6.65 -2.31
CA CYS A 96 14.98 -7.60 -2.63
C CYS A 96 16.32 -6.88 -2.61
N ASP A 97 17.29 -7.50 -1.97
CA ASP A 97 18.72 -7.19 -2.07
C ASP A 97 19.45 -8.52 -1.86
N ASP A 98 19.51 -9.31 -2.94
CA ASP A 98 20.03 -10.67 -2.93
C ASP A 98 20.97 -10.86 -4.12
N HIS A 99 22.26 -11.12 -3.84
CA HIS A 99 23.31 -11.23 -4.86
C HIS A 99 23.33 -10.05 -5.85
N ASP A 100 23.26 -8.82 -5.32
CA ASP A 100 23.20 -7.54 -6.06
C ASP A 100 21.95 -7.35 -6.94
N ILE A 101 20.95 -8.24 -6.83
CA ILE A 101 19.63 -8.06 -7.45
C ILE A 101 18.78 -7.22 -6.51
N VAL A 102 18.49 -5.98 -6.92
CA VAL A 102 17.80 -5.00 -6.09
C VAL A 102 16.50 -4.55 -6.74
N PHE A 103 15.37 -4.76 -6.07
CA PHE A 103 14.06 -4.25 -6.51
C PHE A 103 13.09 -4.09 -5.33
N ASN A 104 12.01 -3.35 -5.57
CA ASN A 104 10.82 -3.38 -4.73
C ASN A 104 9.66 -3.93 -5.55
N ALA A 105 8.81 -4.75 -4.92
CA ALA A 105 7.63 -5.32 -5.56
C ALA A 105 6.49 -5.42 -4.54
N SER A 106 5.28 -5.70 -5.02
CA SER A 106 4.17 -6.10 -4.17
C SER A 106 3.42 -7.29 -4.75
N ILE A 107 2.74 -8.04 -3.88
CA ILE A 107 1.94 -9.21 -4.25
C ILE A 107 0.64 -9.23 -3.42
N PRO A 108 -0.55 -9.20 -4.06
CA PRO A 108 -1.81 -9.38 -3.36
C PRO A 108 -2.07 -10.85 -2.99
N PHE A 109 -2.81 -11.06 -1.91
CA PHE A 109 -3.30 -12.36 -1.47
C PHE A 109 -4.72 -12.27 -0.89
N ASP A 110 -5.47 -13.35 -1.05
CA ASP A 110 -6.69 -13.57 -0.29
C ASP A 110 -6.38 -13.74 1.21
N LYS A 111 -7.38 -13.47 2.06
CA LYS A 111 -7.28 -13.68 3.52
C LYS A 111 -6.94 -15.14 3.88
N SER A 112 -7.28 -16.10 3.03
CA SER A 112 -6.95 -17.53 3.21
C SER A 112 -5.45 -17.85 3.17
N ILE A 113 -4.59 -16.88 2.81
CA ILE A 113 -3.12 -17.05 2.81
C ILE A 113 -2.56 -17.47 4.17
N ILE A 114 -3.30 -17.19 5.26
CA ILE A 114 -2.92 -17.57 6.62
C ILE A 114 -3.32 -18.98 7.00
N ASP A 115 -4.07 -19.70 6.17
CA ASP A 115 -4.64 -21.00 6.55
C ASP A 115 -3.65 -22.16 6.39
N SER A 116 -2.60 -21.95 5.58
CA SER A 116 -1.59 -22.97 5.25
C SER A 116 -0.20 -22.34 5.10
N ASP A 117 0.84 -23.14 5.36
CA ASP A 117 2.24 -22.81 5.08
C ASP A 117 2.78 -23.59 3.85
N SER A 118 1.90 -24.21 3.07
CA SER A 118 2.25 -24.94 1.83
C SER A 118 2.92 -24.05 0.79
N SER A 119 3.60 -24.69 -0.16
CA SER A 119 4.23 -24.03 -1.31
C SER A 119 3.29 -23.02 -1.97
N LEU A 120 3.85 -21.87 -2.32
CA LEU A 120 3.19 -20.77 -3.03
C LEU A 120 3.65 -20.67 -4.50
N ARG A 121 4.20 -21.76 -5.03
CA ARG A 121 4.55 -21.85 -6.44
C ARG A 121 3.29 -21.63 -7.29
N SER A 122 3.32 -20.59 -8.10
CA SER A 122 2.21 -20.19 -8.95
C SER A 122 2.28 -20.90 -10.29
N GLU A 123 1.11 -21.28 -10.79
CA GLU A 123 0.90 -21.76 -12.16
C GLU A 123 0.18 -20.71 -13.02
N ASP A 124 0.04 -19.49 -12.50
CA ASP A 124 -0.60 -18.36 -13.19
C ASP A 124 0.21 -17.95 -14.42
N LYS A 125 -0.51 -17.69 -15.51
CA LYS A 125 0.02 -17.29 -16.83
C LYS A 125 -0.58 -15.97 -17.30
N GLY A 126 -1.27 -15.26 -16.42
CA GLY A 126 -1.90 -13.97 -16.70
C GLY A 126 -0.89 -12.82 -16.81
N ASP A 127 -1.45 -11.66 -17.17
CA ASP A 127 -0.70 -10.42 -17.34
C ASP A 127 -0.11 -9.91 -16.02
N ASP A 128 -0.79 -10.17 -14.89
CA ASP A 128 -0.33 -9.77 -13.56
C ASP A 128 0.98 -10.48 -13.20
N MET A 129 1.05 -11.80 -13.41
CA MET A 129 2.29 -12.56 -13.23
C MET A 129 3.39 -12.08 -14.18
N SER A 130 3.05 -11.80 -15.44
CA SER A 130 4.01 -11.28 -16.42
C SER A 130 4.57 -9.91 -16.01
N THR A 131 3.73 -9.05 -15.45
CA THR A 131 4.13 -7.75 -14.90
C THR A 131 5.06 -7.93 -13.71
N LEU A 132 4.74 -8.85 -12.79
CA LEU A 132 5.58 -9.17 -11.64
C LEU A 132 6.95 -9.70 -12.07
N VAL A 133 7.00 -10.58 -13.07
CA VAL A 133 8.26 -11.06 -13.67
C VAL A 133 9.07 -9.88 -14.20
N GLY A 134 8.45 -8.94 -14.91
CA GLY A 134 9.09 -7.72 -15.37
C GLY A 134 9.67 -6.86 -14.23
N THR A 135 8.94 -6.71 -13.13
CA THR A 135 9.43 -6.02 -11.92
C THR A 135 10.65 -6.73 -11.33
N VAL A 136 10.64 -8.06 -11.21
CA VAL A 136 11.80 -8.81 -10.71
C VAL A 136 13.00 -8.67 -11.64
N LEU A 137 12.79 -8.74 -12.96
CA LEU A 137 13.86 -8.58 -13.95
C LEU A 137 14.51 -7.20 -13.88
N SER A 138 13.81 -6.15 -13.45
CA SER A 138 14.43 -4.83 -13.25
C SER A 138 15.59 -4.86 -12.24
N GLY A 139 15.55 -5.74 -11.24
CA GLY A 139 16.66 -5.92 -10.31
C GLY A 139 17.85 -6.65 -10.93
N PHE A 140 17.62 -7.52 -11.92
CA PHE A 140 18.70 -8.14 -12.69
C PHE A 140 19.36 -7.12 -13.62
N GLU A 141 18.58 -6.21 -14.20
CA GLU A 141 19.12 -5.11 -15.00
C GLU A 141 19.93 -4.14 -14.13
N TYR A 142 19.45 -3.81 -12.92
CA TYR A 142 20.24 -3.04 -11.96
C TYR A 142 21.59 -3.72 -11.70
N ARG A 143 21.60 -5.02 -11.42
CA ARG A 143 22.83 -5.78 -11.22
C ARG A 143 23.77 -5.71 -12.43
N ALA A 144 23.24 -5.82 -13.64
CA ALA A 144 24.03 -5.80 -14.87
C ALA A 144 24.71 -4.43 -15.11
N HIS A 145 24.10 -3.35 -14.63
CA HIS A 145 24.54 -1.97 -14.82
C HIS A 145 24.91 -1.25 -13.51
N LYS A 146 25.22 -2.00 -12.44
CA LYS A 146 25.37 -1.46 -11.09
C LYS A 146 26.39 -0.31 -11.00
N GLU A 147 27.56 -0.47 -11.62
CA GLU A 147 28.63 0.55 -11.59
C GLU A 147 28.23 1.88 -12.27
N GLU A 148 27.26 1.86 -13.18
CA GLU A 148 26.79 3.04 -13.91
C GLU A 148 25.60 3.71 -13.21
N LEU A 149 24.87 2.96 -12.38
CA LEU A 149 23.63 3.39 -11.72
C LEU A 149 23.85 3.89 -10.28
N ASP A 150 24.88 3.41 -9.60
CA ASP A 150 25.30 3.85 -8.25
C ASP A 150 25.96 5.25 -8.27
#